data_AF-A0A937FIU9-F1
#
_entry.id   AF-A0A937FIU9-F1
#
_cell.length_a   1.000
_cell.length_b   1.000
_cell.length_c   1.000
_cell.angle_alpha   90.00
_cell.angle_beta   90.00
_cell.angle_gamma   90.00
#
_symmetry.space_group_name_H-M   'P 1'
#
loop_
_entity.id
_entity.type
_entity.pdbx_description
1 polymer ?
#
loop_
_entity_poly.entity_id
_entity_poly.type
_entity_poly.pdbx_seq_one_letter_code
_entity_poly.pdbx_strand_id
1 'polypeptide(L)'
;MNLNKSQSRFVNSKSLGYQFLKGKKLTGKTTAAIYRVVNIENNYRLFPDEKIIYIISEKNLKDKVQELYQDVKSEIENKYFSLFSYFNKGVEVAALEDIITSFAQGFLRDKMISLKYASFEEEENLIKSIYEDKKSEYKKSKFIQNVDYKFLKDEFTWIKSNGFSKVEYLEARRKGREGRIGKGSKTREAIYDLLSSYNENLAQSGLMDRYDEVNYAHEYSKKTKGIYTHIVLDNCKGLSLKEINFIDSLLTPQEYSSIVYILGEEKMVINPFKNIKSKTFRFNEQFKTFYNEWNPIEHYEFIDINKGVKRKFFKDTSINTHEIVEKNDKSEYTYKENDIKEFPLFSNIAAGEPILMNEEVEEMIYLPKEWIKNSNEVFFLRVKGDSMENANIFHGDIVAINKRSMADHNEIVAIDIEGSATLKRLKLNGEVPVLMPENDKYDPIYLAGKETNILGVAIGIIKKNG
;
A
#
# COMPACT_ATOMS: atom_id res chain seq x y z
N MET A 1 6.39 9.78 -11.22
CA MET A 1 4.99 10.25 -11.04
C MET A 1 4.90 11.78 -11.06
N ASN A 2 3.78 12.36 -11.53
CA ASN A 2 3.47 13.80 -11.46
C ASN A 2 2.81 14.14 -10.10
N LEU A 3 3.62 14.37 -9.07
CA LEU A 3 3.12 14.91 -7.79
C LEU A 3 2.59 16.34 -8.00
N ASN A 4 1.44 16.66 -7.42
CA ASN A 4 0.97 18.05 -7.45
C ASN A 4 1.87 18.96 -6.60
N LYS A 5 1.72 20.28 -6.76
CA LYS A 5 2.56 21.27 -6.07
C LYS A 5 2.53 21.13 -4.53
N SER A 6 1.38 20.79 -3.95
CA SER A 6 1.21 20.63 -2.50
C SER A 6 1.88 19.36 -1.98
N GLN A 7 1.76 18.25 -2.71
CA GLN A 7 2.42 16.98 -2.43
C GLN A 7 3.92 17.10 -2.58
N SER A 8 4.40 17.68 -3.69
CA SER A 8 5.82 17.94 -3.93
C SER A 8 6.42 18.83 -2.82
N ARG A 9 5.69 19.85 -2.36
CA ARG A 9 6.13 20.69 -1.23
C ARG A 9 6.26 19.90 0.08
N PHE A 10 5.40 18.93 0.33
CA PHE A 10 5.49 18.04 1.48
C PHE A 10 6.67 17.08 1.34
N VAL A 11 6.75 16.34 0.22
CA VAL A 11 7.82 15.39 -0.08
C VAL A 11 9.20 16.04 0.04
N ASN A 12 9.38 17.23 -0.53
CA ASN A 12 10.65 17.95 -0.57
C ASN A 12 10.89 18.92 0.60
N SER A 13 10.04 18.89 1.63
CA SER A 13 10.17 19.81 2.77
C SER A 13 11.47 19.57 3.55
N LYS A 14 12.29 20.62 3.73
CA LYS A 14 13.45 20.56 4.66
C LYS A 14 13.06 20.61 6.14
N SER A 15 11.78 20.85 6.45
CA SER A 15 11.30 20.87 7.83
C SER A 15 11.36 19.47 8.42
N LEU A 16 12.00 19.35 9.57
CA LEU A 16 12.06 18.17 10.42
C LEU A 16 11.26 18.43 11.71
N GLY A 17 11.19 17.45 12.62
CA GLY A 17 10.28 17.47 13.78
C GLY A 17 8.87 16.97 13.48
N TYR A 18 7.89 17.42 14.28
CA TYR A 18 6.49 17.01 14.18
C TYR A 18 5.80 17.61 12.95
N GLN A 19 5.19 16.76 12.14
CA GLN A 19 4.48 17.14 10.92
C GLN A 19 3.10 16.49 10.87
N PHE A 20 2.12 17.26 10.40
CA PHE A 20 0.76 16.78 10.19
C PHE A 20 0.42 16.83 8.71
N LEU A 21 0.10 15.69 8.13
CA LEU A 21 -0.44 15.62 6.78
C LEU A 21 -1.95 15.44 6.84
N LYS A 22 -2.71 16.48 6.50
CA LYS A 22 -4.17 16.50 6.54
C LYS A 22 -4.75 16.56 5.14
N GLY A 23 -5.86 15.87 4.90
CA GLY A 23 -6.57 15.98 3.63
C GLY A 23 -7.75 15.04 3.53
N LYS A 24 -8.65 15.32 2.58
CA LYS A 24 -9.82 14.46 2.28
C LYS A 24 -9.38 13.04 1.94
N LYS A 25 -10.31 12.08 1.98
CA LYS A 25 -10.06 10.78 1.36
C LYS A 25 -9.58 10.99 -0.09
N LEU A 26 -8.61 10.18 -0.52
CA LEU A 26 -8.17 10.11 -1.93
C LEU A 26 -7.47 11.37 -2.45
N THR A 27 -6.75 12.03 -1.55
CA THR A 27 -5.88 13.18 -1.86
C THR A 27 -4.42 12.76 -2.10
N GLY A 28 -4.14 11.44 -2.17
CA GLY A 28 -2.79 10.89 -2.34
C GLY A 28 -1.89 10.99 -1.10
N LYS A 29 -2.46 10.98 0.11
CA LYS A 29 -1.68 11.14 1.36
C LYS A 29 -0.65 10.03 1.57
N THR A 30 -1.08 8.77 1.51
CA THR A 30 -0.21 7.59 1.65
C THR A 30 0.91 7.60 0.62
N THR A 31 0.57 7.81 -0.66
CA THR A 31 1.57 7.92 -1.73
C THR A 31 2.57 9.03 -1.47
N ALA A 32 2.13 10.25 -1.14
CA ALA A 32 3.02 11.35 -0.83
C ALA A 32 3.90 11.07 0.41
N ALA A 33 3.38 10.33 1.40
CA ALA A 33 4.14 9.92 2.57
C ALA A 33 5.22 8.88 2.25
N ILE A 34 4.94 7.92 1.38
CA ILE A 34 5.93 6.95 0.90
C ILE A 34 7.04 7.66 0.10
N TYR A 35 6.68 8.55 -0.83
CA TYR A 35 7.66 9.39 -1.53
C TYR A 35 8.49 10.25 -0.56
N ARG A 36 7.86 10.78 0.49
CA ARG A 36 8.56 11.51 1.55
C ARG A 36 9.55 10.62 2.29
N VAL A 37 9.17 9.38 2.60
CA VAL A 37 10.01 8.40 3.28
C VAL A 37 11.22 8.00 2.43
N VAL A 38 11.03 7.71 1.15
CA VAL A 38 12.15 7.45 0.21
C VAL A 38 13.05 8.68 0.09
N ASN A 39 12.49 9.89 0.08
CA ASN A 39 13.28 11.11 0.08
C ASN A 39 14.09 11.29 1.38
N ILE A 40 13.52 10.94 2.54
CA ILE A 40 14.23 10.94 3.83
C ILE A 40 15.37 9.92 3.80
N GLU A 41 15.10 8.69 3.36
CA GLU A 41 16.08 7.61 3.22
C GLU A 41 17.27 8.05 2.35
N ASN A 42 17.00 8.69 1.21
CA ASN A 42 18.04 9.03 0.23
C ASN A 42 18.84 10.30 0.54
N ASN A 43 18.26 11.25 1.29
CA ASN A 43 18.82 12.59 1.43
C ASN A 43 18.99 13.08 2.88
N TYR A 44 18.36 12.43 3.86
CA TYR A 44 18.34 12.88 5.26
C TYR A 44 18.77 11.80 6.25
N ARG A 45 19.14 10.60 5.77
CA ARG A 45 19.85 9.60 6.57
C ARG A 45 21.33 9.99 6.66
N LEU A 46 21.71 10.62 7.77
CA LEU A 46 23.06 11.14 8.00
C LEU A 46 24.02 10.05 8.47
N PHE A 47 23.53 9.05 9.21
CA PHE A 47 24.38 8.01 9.79
C PHE A 47 23.88 6.57 9.45
N PRO A 48 24.79 5.58 9.32
CA PRO A 48 24.43 4.21 8.92
C PRO A 48 23.49 3.49 9.90
N ASP A 49 23.55 3.82 11.18
CA ASP A 49 22.75 3.22 12.26
C ASP A 49 21.33 3.79 12.38
N GLU A 50 21.04 4.89 11.69
CA GLU A 50 19.72 5.51 11.69
C GLU A 50 18.66 4.59 11.10
N LYS A 51 17.49 4.58 11.73
CA LYS A 51 16.35 3.76 11.35
C LYS A 51 15.14 4.62 11.01
N ILE A 52 14.43 4.21 9.97
CA ILE A 52 13.20 4.84 9.51
C ILE A 52 12.11 3.79 9.56
N ILE A 53 10.95 4.15 10.10
CA ILE A 53 9.77 3.27 10.14
C ILE A 53 8.54 3.95 9.54
N TYR A 54 7.81 3.18 8.73
CA TYR A 54 6.47 3.48 8.26
C TYR A 54 5.48 2.58 8.99
N ILE A 55 4.67 3.18 9.86
CA ILE A 55 3.69 2.48 10.69
C ILE A 55 2.31 2.62 10.05
N ILE A 56 1.65 1.49 9.83
CA ILE A 56 0.25 1.44 9.37
C ILE A 56 -0.65 1.07 10.55
N SER A 57 -1.72 1.85 10.76
CA SER A 57 -2.69 1.56 11.83
C SER A 57 -3.61 0.37 11.49
N GLU A 58 -3.89 0.13 10.21
CA GLU A 58 -4.72 -0.97 9.72
C GLU A 58 -3.85 -2.11 9.13
N LYS A 59 -3.79 -3.25 9.84
CA LYS A 59 -2.87 -4.35 9.53
C LYS A 59 -3.04 -4.94 8.12
N ASN A 60 -4.27 -5.01 7.62
CA ASN A 60 -4.60 -5.52 6.28
C ASN A 60 -4.04 -4.66 5.12
N LEU A 61 -3.56 -3.44 5.39
CA LEU A 61 -2.95 -2.57 4.38
C LEU A 61 -1.42 -2.67 4.35
N LYS A 62 -0.80 -3.40 5.29
CA LYS A 62 0.66 -3.48 5.45
C LYS A 62 1.35 -3.95 4.17
N ASP A 63 0.90 -5.06 3.59
CA ASP A 63 1.56 -5.65 2.42
C ASP A 63 1.44 -4.76 1.18
N LYS A 64 0.27 -4.12 0.98
CA LYS A 64 0.05 -3.16 -0.10
C LYS A 64 0.94 -1.92 0.02
N VAL A 65 1.14 -1.43 1.25
CA VAL A 65 2.02 -0.28 1.52
C VAL A 65 3.49 -0.66 1.33
N GLN A 66 3.87 -1.88 1.71
CA GLN A 66 5.20 -2.42 1.49
C GLN A 66 5.50 -2.51 -0.01
N GLU A 67 4.59 -3.07 -0.81
CA GLU A 67 4.70 -3.15 -2.28
C GLU A 67 4.86 -1.75 -2.89
N LEU A 68 3.98 -0.81 -2.53
CA LEU A 68 4.07 0.57 -3.01
C LEU A 68 5.38 1.26 -2.62
N TYR A 69 5.95 0.97 -1.45
CA TYR A 69 7.28 1.47 -1.08
C TYR A 69 8.37 0.90 -1.99
N GLN A 70 8.34 -0.40 -2.30
CA GLN A 70 9.32 -1.03 -3.21
C GLN A 70 9.20 -0.46 -4.63
N ASP A 71 7.98 -0.26 -5.13
CA ASP A 71 7.74 0.33 -6.44
C ASP A 71 8.31 1.75 -6.54
N VAL A 72 8.00 2.59 -5.54
CA VAL A 72 8.47 3.99 -5.51
C VAL A 72 9.99 4.06 -5.35
N LYS A 73 10.57 3.17 -4.52
CA LYS A 73 12.01 3.08 -4.34
C LYS A 73 12.70 2.71 -5.66
N SER A 74 12.21 1.66 -6.32
CA SER A 74 12.71 1.21 -7.63
C SER A 74 12.56 2.30 -8.70
N GLU A 75 11.42 3.00 -8.75
CA GLU A 75 11.20 4.14 -9.67
C GLU A 75 12.24 5.25 -9.47
N ILE A 76 12.59 5.56 -8.22
CA ILE A 76 13.52 6.64 -7.88
C ILE A 76 14.97 6.22 -8.09
N GLU A 77 15.37 5.01 -7.68
CA GLU A 77 16.72 4.47 -7.89
C GLU A 77 17.06 4.36 -9.38
N ASN A 78 16.10 3.95 -10.20
CA ASN A 78 16.26 3.94 -11.67
C ASN A 78 16.42 5.34 -12.30
N LYS A 79 16.10 6.41 -11.56
CA LYS A 79 16.16 7.80 -12.05
C LYS A 79 17.29 8.63 -11.45
N TYR A 80 17.70 8.34 -10.21
CA TYR A 80 18.66 9.14 -9.46
C TYR A 80 19.52 8.24 -8.56
N PHE A 81 20.81 8.09 -8.88
CA PHE A 81 21.80 7.51 -7.97
C PHE A 81 22.15 8.53 -6.88
N SER A 82 21.68 8.33 -5.65
CA SER A 82 22.16 9.07 -4.47
C SER A 82 23.44 8.44 -3.94
N LEU A 83 24.42 9.26 -3.53
CA LEU A 83 25.71 8.85 -2.97
C LEU A 83 25.57 7.94 -1.72
N PHE A 84 24.42 7.97 -1.06
CA PHE A 84 24.12 7.25 0.18
C PHE A 84 23.36 5.93 -0.03
N SER A 85 23.00 5.55 -1.27
CA SER A 85 22.22 4.33 -1.53
C SER A 85 22.96 3.03 -1.13
N TYR A 86 24.29 3.06 -1.05
CA TYR A 86 25.15 1.91 -0.78
C TYR A 86 25.08 1.39 0.68
N PHE A 87 24.54 2.18 1.62
CA PHE A 87 24.50 1.86 3.06
C PHE A 87 23.10 1.50 3.58
N ASN A 88 22.11 1.34 2.70
CA ASN A 88 20.70 1.33 3.10
C ASN A 88 20.19 -0.01 3.64
N LYS A 89 19.95 -0.08 4.96
CA LYS A 89 19.12 -1.12 5.60
C LYS A 89 17.60 -1.03 5.26
N GLY A 90 17.20 -0.20 4.31
CA GLY A 90 15.80 0.00 3.92
C GLY A 90 14.96 0.68 5.00
N VAL A 91 13.70 0.96 4.65
CA VAL A 91 12.67 1.43 5.59
C VAL A 91 11.94 0.22 6.17
N GLU A 92 11.73 0.23 7.48
CA GLU A 92 10.88 -0.76 8.14
C GLU A 92 9.40 -0.39 7.92
N VAL A 93 8.59 -1.32 7.40
CA VAL A 93 7.14 -1.14 7.27
C VAL A 93 6.44 -2.12 8.20
N ALA A 94 5.65 -1.59 9.13
CA ALA A 94 5.06 -2.39 10.21
C ALA A 94 3.62 -1.96 10.54
N ALA A 95 2.81 -2.91 11.01
CA ALA A 95 1.51 -2.59 11.58
C ALA A 95 1.70 -2.13 13.03
N LEU A 96 0.94 -1.12 13.46
CA LEU A 96 1.03 -0.58 14.83
C LEU A 96 0.79 -1.67 15.89
N GLU A 97 -0.19 -2.54 15.65
CA GLU A 97 -0.53 -3.67 16.51
C GLU A 97 0.67 -4.61 16.72
N ASP A 98 1.37 -4.97 15.64
CA ASP A 98 2.54 -5.86 15.71
C ASP A 98 3.65 -5.25 16.59
N ILE A 99 3.86 -3.93 16.48
CA ILE A 99 4.87 -3.20 17.28
C ILE A 99 4.45 -3.19 18.76
N ILE A 100 3.19 -2.85 19.06
CA ILE A 100 2.67 -2.82 20.43
C ILE A 100 2.84 -4.20 21.08
N THR A 101 2.39 -5.27 20.41
CA THR A 101 2.49 -6.63 20.92
C THR A 101 3.94 -7.03 21.17
N SER A 102 4.86 -6.70 20.27
CA SER A 102 6.29 -6.99 20.45
C SER A 102 6.87 -6.33 21.71
N PHE A 103 6.59 -5.05 21.93
CA PHE A 103 7.06 -4.31 23.10
C PHE A 103 6.39 -4.77 24.40
N ALA A 104 5.09 -5.04 24.36
CA ALA A 104 4.36 -5.55 25.52
C ALA A 104 4.87 -6.94 25.93
N GLN A 105 5.15 -7.83 24.97
CA GLN A 105 5.79 -9.10 25.27
C GLN A 105 7.20 -8.92 25.86
N GLY A 106 7.94 -7.90 25.40
CA GLY A 106 9.21 -7.49 26.02
C GLY A 106 9.06 -7.12 27.49
N PHE A 107 8.04 -6.30 27.82
CA PHE A 107 7.68 -5.94 29.19
C PHE A 107 7.37 -7.17 30.04
N LEU A 108 6.49 -8.05 29.55
CA LEU A 108 6.03 -9.23 30.27
C LEU A 108 7.21 -10.18 30.56
N ARG A 109 8.09 -10.40 29.59
CA ARG A 109 9.33 -11.19 29.80
C ARG A 109 10.25 -10.56 30.83
N ASP A 110 10.48 -9.25 30.77
CA ASP A 110 11.31 -8.51 31.73
C ASP A 110 10.77 -8.59 33.17
N LYS A 111 9.43 -8.62 33.31
CA LYS A 111 8.76 -8.75 34.60
C LYS A 111 8.50 -10.19 35.04
N MET A 112 8.82 -11.17 34.20
CA MET A 112 8.49 -12.59 34.41
C MET A 112 6.99 -12.82 34.67
N ILE A 113 6.13 -12.06 33.98
CA ILE A 113 4.68 -12.16 34.07
C ILE A 113 4.16 -12.85 32.80
N SER A 114 3.19 -13.75 32.96
CA SER A 114 2.46 -14.37 31.84
C SER A 114 0.99 -13.99 31.92
N LEU A 115 0.50 -13.22 30.94
CA LEU A 115 -0.91 -12.82 30.83
C LEU A 115 -1.48 -13.29 29.49
N LYS A 116 -2.79 -13.56 29.48
CA LYS A 116 -3.56 -13.82 28.26
C LYS A 116 -4.51 -12.67 27.98
N TYR A 117 -4.86 -12.51 26.71
CA TYR A 117 -5.92 -11.59 26.33
C TYR A 117 -7.26 -12.05 26.89
N ALA A 118 -7.95 -11.14 27.58
CA ALA A 118 -9.34 -11.35 27.95
C ALA A 118 -10.21 -11.35 26.69
N SER A 119 -11.11 -12.33 26.60
CA SER A 119 -12.20 -12.32 25.63
C SER A 119 -13.22 -11.23 26.00
N PHE A 120 -14.04 -10.85 25.02
CA PHE A 120 -15.11 -9.87 25.22
C PHE A 120 -16.06 -10.28 26.37
N GLU A 121 -16.38 -11.57 26.46
CA GLU A 121 -17.26 -12.13 27.49
C GLU A 121 -16.60 -12.09 28.87
N GLU A 122 -15.31 -12.42 28.97
CA GLU A 122 -14.56 -12.35 30.24
C GLU A 122 -14.52 -10.92 30.78
N GLU A 123 -14.22 -9.92 29.93
CA GLU A 123 -14.25 -8.51 30.33
C GLU A 123 -15.64 -8.10 30.83
N GLU A 124 -16.70 -8.47 30.10
CA GLU A 124 -18.07 -8.08 30.44
C GLU A 124 -18.54 -8.73 31.74
N ASN A 125 -18.26 -10.02 31.92
CA ASN A 125 -18.60 -10.75 33.14
C ASN A 125 -17.85 -10.18 34.35
N LEU A 126 -16.58 -9.81 34.18
CA LEU A 126 -15.79 -9.23 35.25
C LEU A 126 -16.32 -7.85 35.68
N ILE A 127 -16.65 -6.99 34.72
CA ILE A 127 -17.25 -5.68 35.01
C ILE A 127 -18.58 -5.85 35.76
N LYS A 128 -19.43 -6.79 35.33
CA LYS A 128 -20.71 -7.09 36.00
C LYS A 128 -20.49 -7.57 37.44
N SER A 129 -19.59 -8.52 37.66
CA SER A 129 -19.27 -9.03 39.00
C SER A 129 -18.83 -7.91 39.94
N ILE A 130 -17.85 -7.11 39.50
CA ILE A 130 -17.27 -6.03 40.31
C ILE A 130 -18.30 -4.94 40.62
N TYR A 131 -19.14 -4.61 39.64
CA TYR A 131 -20.23 -3.67 39.85
C TYR A 131 -21.23 -4.20 40.88
N GLU A 132 -21.65 -5.46 40.78
CA GLU A 132 -22.60 -6.07 41.72
C GLU A 132 -22.03 -6.14 43.15
N ASP A 133 -20.75 -6.49 43.29
CA ASP A 133 -20.08 -6.59 44.59
C ASP A 133 -19.97 -5.21 45.27
N LYS A 134 -19.61 -4.17 44.50
CA LYS A 134 -19.26 -2.85 45.05
C LYS A 134 -20.36 -1.80 44.98
N LYS A 135 -21.45 -1.99 44.21
CA LYS A 135 -22.51 -0.96 44.08
C LYS A 135 -23.08 -0.54 45.45
N SER A 136 -23.12 -1.46 46.41
CA SER A 136 -23.65 -1.21 47.76
C SER A 136 -22.80 -0.22 48.58
N GLU A 137 -21.51 -0.05 48.26
CA GLU A 137 -20.62 0.94 48.88
C GLU A 137 -21.00 2.37 48.44
N TYR A 138 -21.60 2.50 47.26
CA TYR A 138 -21.91 3.78 46.62
C TYR A 138 -23.40 4.15 46.66
N LYS A 139 -24.13 3.73 47.71
CA LYS A 139 -25.59 3.97 47.90
C LYS A 139 -26.02 5.43 47.72
N LYS A 140 -25.15 6.40 48.04
CA LYS A 140 -25.44 7.84 47.93
C LYS A 140 -25.43 8.34 46.47
N SER A 141 -24.81 7.60 45.55
CA SER A 141 -24.80 7.96 44.13
C SER A 141 -25.94 7.27 43.40
N LYS A 142 -27.05 7.99 43.18
CA LYS A 142 -28.17 7.51 42.35
C LYS A 142 -27.73 7.07 40.96
N PHE A 143 -26.68 7.69 40.42
CA PHE A 143 -26.12 7.32 39.13
C PHE A 143 -25.52 5.91 39.18
N ILE A 144 -24.62 5.65 40.14
CA ILE A 144 -24.00 4.32 40.28
C ILE A 144 -25.04 3.25 40.55
N GLN A 145 -26.09 3.52 41.34
CA GLN A 145 -27.11 2.50 41.63
C GLN A 145 -27.89 2.02 40.39
N ASN A 146 -27.93 2.80 39.31
CA ASN A 146 -28.76 2.54 38.13
C ASN A 146 -27.96 2.54 36.83
N VAL A 147 -26.63 2.50 36.91
CA VAL A 147 -25.77 2.56 35.72
C VAL A 147 -25.81 1.23 34.99
N ASP A 148 -25.89 1.29 33.66
CA ASP A 148 -25.75 0.12 32.82
C ASP A 148 -24.27 -0.32 32.73
N TYR A 149 -24.01 -1.62 32.64
CA TYR A 149 -22.65 -2.17 32.52
C TYR A 149 -21.97 -1.71 31.22
N LYS A 150 -22.74 -1.51 30.13
CA LYS A 150 -22.21 -0.96 28.87
C LYS A 150 -21.61 0.42 29.08
N PHE A 151 -22.28 1.27 29.85
CA PHE A 151 -21.76 2.59 30.19
C PHE A 151 -20.44 2.50 30.97
N LEU A 152 -20.35 1.60 31.96
CA LEU A 152 -19.12 1.39 32.72
C LEU A 152 -17.98 0.92 31.82
N LYS A 153 -18.23 -0.05 30.94
CA LYS A 153 -17.25 -0.55 29.96
C LYS A 153 -16.74 0.57 29.05
N ASP A 154 -17.64 1.40 28.53
CA ASP A 154 -17.29 2.53 27.68
C ASP A 154 -16.46 3.58 28.44
N GLU A 155 -16.80 3.84 29.70
CA GLU A 155 -16.08 4.80 30.54
C GLU A 155 -14.70 4.27 30.97
N PHE A 156 -14.58 2.98 31.31
CA PHE A 156 -13.31 2.32 31.60
C PHE A 156 -12.39 2.37 30.38
N THR A 157 -12.91 2.00 29.21
CA THR A 157 -12.21 2.10 27.93
C THR A 157 -11.70 3.52 27.68
N TRP A 158 -12.52 4.53 27.97
CA TRP A 158 -12.13 5.93 27.82
C TRP A 158 -11.00 6.34 28.76
N ILE A 159 -11.08 5.91 30.03
CA ILE A 159 -10.04 6.17 31.03
C ILE A 159 -8.72 5.50 30.62
N LYS A 160 -8.76 4.20 30.30
CA LYS A 160 -7.57 3.42 29.93
C LYS A 160 -6.92 3.90 28.63
N SER A 161 -7.72 4.18 27.59
CA SER A 161 -7.22 4.73 26.31
C SER A 161 -6.54 6.10 26.45
N ASN A 162 -6.97 6.91 27.43
CA ASN A 162 -6.31 8.17 27.74
C ASN A 162 -5.19 8.02 28.77
N GLY A 163 -5.15 6.91 29.50
CA GLY A 163 -4.19 6.70 30.57
C GLY A 163 -4.37 7.61 31.77
N PHE A 164 -5.59 8.06 32.05
CA PHE A 164 -5.81 9.01 33.13
C PHE A 164 -5.48 8.38 34.49
N SER A 165 -4.67 9.09 35.27
CA SER A 165 -4.67 8.94 36.72
C SER A 165 -6.04 9.34 37.30
N LYS A 166 -6.30 8.95 38.56
CA LYS A 166 -7.54 9.33 39.25
C LYS A 166 -7.76 10.84 39.22
N VAL A 167 -6.72 11.61 39.52
CA VAL A 167 -6.76 13.09 39.53
C VAL A 167 -7.11 13.66 38.15
N GLU A 168 -6.46 13.14 37.10
CA GLU A 168 -6.74 13.60 35.73
C GLU A 168 -8.17 13.25 35.28
N TYR A 169 -8.65 12.05 35.59
CA TYR A 169 -10.00 11.62 35.25
C TYR A 169 -11.07 12.47 35.95
N LEU A 170 -10.87 12.79 37.23
CA LEU A 170 -11.78 13.63 38.00
C LEU A 170 -11.97 15.00 37.35
N GLU A 171 -10.91 15.55 36.74
CA GLU A 171 -10.93 16.87 36.10
C GLU A 171 -11.16 16.86 34.58
N ALA A 172 -11.10 15.67 33.95
CA ALA A 172 -11.21 15.52 32.51
C ALA A 172 -12.55 16.05 31.95
N ARG A 173 -12.49 16.67 30.76
CA ARG A 173 -13.69 17.11 30.04
C ARG A 173 -14.29 15.94 29.26
N ARG A 174 -15.45 15.44 29.70
CA ARG A 174 -16.23 14.35 29.07
C ARG A 174 -17.02 14.82 27.83
N LYS A 175 -16.36 15.42 26.84
CA LYS A 175 -17.04 15.94 25.65
C LYS A 175 -17.51 14.79 24.75
N GLY A 176 -18.78 14.81 24.35
CA GLY A 176 -19.36 13.81 23.42
C GLY A 176 -19.59 12.43 24.03
N ARG A 177 -19.52 12.30 25.36
CA ARG A 177 -19.82 11.05 26.07
C ARG A 177 -21.24 11.07 26.64
N GLU A 178 -21.86 9.90 26.70
CA GLU A 178 -23.14 9.71 27.36
C GLU A 178 -23.04 9.95 28.87
N GLY A 179 -24.17 10.20 29.53
CA GLY A 179 -24.26 10.44 30.97
C GLY A 179 -23.66 11.79 31.43
N ARG A 180 -24.45 12.57 32.16
CA ARG A 180 -23.97 13.82 32.78
C ARG A 180 -23.32 13.52 34.13
N ILE A 181 -21.99 13.37 34.14
CA ILE A 181 -21.21 13.20 35.36
C ILE A 181 -20.28 14.40 35.60
N GLY A 182 -20.56 15.12 36.70
CA GLY A 182 -19.80 16.31 37.10
C GLY A 182 -18.33 16.01 37.37
N LYS A 183 -17.47 17.01 37.12
CA LYS A 183 -16.05 16.98 37.50
C LYS A 183 -15.91 16.89 39.02
N GLY A 184 -14.88 16.19 39.49
CA GLY A 184 -14.62 15.99 40.92
C GLY A 184 -15.76 15.35 41.72
N SER A 185 -16.75 14.75 41.05
CA SER A 185 -17.92 14.19 41.73
C SER A 185 -17.60 12.83 42.34
N LYS A 186 -18.28 12.49 43.45
CA LYS A 186 -18.23 11.15 44.06
C LYS A 186 -18.59 10.03 43.09
N THR A 187 -19.39 10.32 42.06
CA THR A 187 -19.69 9.37 40.99
C THR A 187 -18.46 9.06 40.14
N ARG A 188 -17.63 10.05 39.81
CA ARG A 188 -16.36 9.78 39.11
C ARG A 188 -15.36 9.06 40.00
N GLU A 189 -15.29 9.41 41.29
CA GLU A 189 -14.47 8.66 42.25
C GLU A 189 -14.88 7.18 42.25
N ALA A 190 -16.17 6.90 42.40
CA ALA A 190 -16.70 5.53 42.36
C ALA A 190 -16.39 4.80 41.05
N ILE A 191 -16.55 5.45 39.89
CA ILE A 191 -16.20 4.85 38.59
C ILE A 191 -14.72 4.48 38.53
N TYR A 192 -13.83 5.37 39.00
CA TYR A 192 -12.40 5.10 38.98
C TYR A 192 -12.01 3.98 39.96
N ASP A 193 -12.68 3.92 41.12
CA ASP A 193 -12.48 2.86 42.11
C ASP A 193 -12.96 1.50 41.56
N LEU A 194 -14.09 1.46 40.86
CA LEU A 194 -14.55 0.27 40.13
C LEU A 194 -13.55 -0.14 39.03
N LEU A 195 -13.00 0.82 38.26
CA LEU A 195 -11.96 0.55 37.26
C LEU A 195 -10.69 -0.04 37.89
N SER A 196 -10.28 0.48 39.05
CA SER A 196 -9.08 0.01 39.76
C SER A 196 -9.27 -1.46 40.16
N SER A 197 -10.43 -1.80 40.71
CA SER A 197 -10.77 -3.19 41.02
C SER A 197 -10.90 -4.07 39.78
N TYR A 198 -11.39 -3.53 38.66
CA TYR A 198 -11.39 -4.25 37.38
C TYR A 198 -9.98 -4.64 36.95
N ASN A 199 -9.04 -3.69 36.95
CA ASN A 199 -7.65 -3.96 36.57
C ASN A 199 -6.98 -4.97 37.53
N GLU A 200 -7.24 -4.86 38.84
CA GLU A 200 -6.71 -5.79 39.84
C GLU A 200 -7.20 -7.22 39.61
N ASN A 201 -8.51 -7.42 39.41
CA ASN A 201 -9.07 -8.74 39.19
C ASN A 201 -8.66 -9.33 37.83
N LEU A 202 -8.53 -8.48 36.79
CA LEU A 202 -8.06 -8.91 35.48
C LEU A 202 -6.65 -9.50 35.60
N ALA A 203 -5.74 -8.77 36.26
CA ALA A 203 -4.38 -9.22 36.51
C ALA A 203 -4.32 -10.48 37.41
N GLN A 204 -5.13 -10.55 38.47
CA GLN A 204 -5.21 -11.74 39.34
C GLN A 204 -5.71 -12.98 38.60
N SER A 205 -6.56 -12.79 37.59
CA SER A 205 -7.05 -13.86 36.72
C SER A 205 -6.04 -14.26 35.64
N GLY A 206 -4.85 -13.65 35.61
CA GLY A 206 -3.85 -13.87 34.57
C GLY A 206 -4.26 -13.31 33.21
N LEU A 207 -5.16 -12.32 33.20
CA LEU A 207 -5.70 -11.69 32.01
C LEU A 207 -5.18 -10.25 31.85
N MET A 208 -5.26 -9.75 30.62
CA MET A 208 -5.05 -8.35 30.26
C MET A 208 -6.01 -7.94 29.16
N ASP A 209 -6.34 -6.65 29.09
CA ASP A 209 -7.05 -6.09 27.94
C ASP A 209 -6.10 -5.35 26.99
N ARG A 210 -6.65 -4.88 25.86
CA ARG A 210 -5.88 -4.18 24.82
C ARG A 210 -5.15 -2.94 25.35
N TYR A 211 -5.72 -2.20 26.30
CA TYR A 211 -5.09 -0.97 26.79
C TYR A 211 -4.03 -1.25 27.85
N ASP A 212 -4.11 -2.39 28.54
CA ASP A 212 -2.99 -2.89 29.33
C ASP A 212 -1.80 -3.23 28.43
N GLU A 213 -2.02 -3.91 27.29
CA GLU A 213 -0.96 -4.21 26.31
C GLU A 213 -0.26 -2.92 25.84
N VAL A 214 -1.03 -1.91 25.41
CA VAL A 214 -0.48 -0.60 25.00
C VAL A 214 0.33 0.04 26.13
N ASN A 215 -0.16 -0.04 27.38
CA ASN A 215 0.54 0.52 28.51
C ASN A 215 1.85 -0.21 28.80
N TYR A 216 1.88 -1.55 28.74
CA TYR A 216 3.09 -2.35 28.88
C TYR A 216 4.10 -2.03 27.78
N ALA A 217 3.64 -1.90 26.53
CA ALA A 217 4.48 -1.51 25.42
C ALA A 217 5.15 -0.15 25.66
N HIS A 218 4.38 0.85 26.11
CA HIS A 218 4.89 2.18 26.45
C HIS A 218 5.83 2.21 27.64
N GLU A 219 5.59 1.42 28.70
CA GLU A 219 6.54 1.34 29.81
C GLU A 219 7.86 0.69 29.39
N TYR A 220 7.81 -0.30 28.49
CA TYR A 220 9.01 -0.96 27.98
C TYR A 220 9.81 -0.08 27.02
N SER A 221 9.14 0.67 26.14
CA SER A 221 9.81 1.56 25.18
C SER A 221 10.63 2.66 25.84
N LYS A 222 10.24 3.13 27.04
CA LYS A 222 11.03 4.12 27.80
C LYS A 222 12.47 3.66 28.10
N LYS A 223 12.76 2.36 28.05
CA LYS A 223 14.12 1.83 28.26
C LYS A 223 15.05 2.04 27.06
N THR A 224 14.52 2.24 25.85
CA THR A 224 15.33 2.22 24.62
C THR A 224 15.97 3.57 24.29
N LYS A 225 15.54 4.67 24.93
CA LYS A 225 15.93 6.07 24.59
C LYS A 225 15.63 6.43 23.12
N GLY A 226 14.61 5.79 22.53
CA GLY A 226 14.26 5.92 21.11
C GLY A 226 15.00 4.92 20.23
N ILE A 227 14.41 4.62 19.08
CA ILE A 227 14.87 3.57 18.15
C ILE A 227 14.92 4.08 16.72
N TYR A 228 13.94 4.91 16.36
CA TYR A 228 13.79 5.43 15.01
C TYR A 228 14.11 6.91 14.98
N THR A 229 14.90 7.33 14.00
CA THR A 229 15.21 8.74 13.74
C THR A 229 14.02 9.41 13.05
N HIS A 230 13.35 8.67 12.17
CA HIS A 230 12.18 9.14 11.45
C HIS A 230 11.03 8.14 11.54
N ILE A 231 9.84 8.64 11.90
CA ILE A 231 8.60 7.86 12.00
C ILE A 231 7.55 8.47 11.08
N VAL A 232 6.87 7.64 10.29
CA VAL A 232 5.66 8.04 9.57
C VAL A 232 4.52 7.14 10.02
N LEU A 233 3.42 7.74 10.47
CA LEU A 233 2.24 7.03 10.93
C LEU A 233 1.06 7.30 9.99
N ASP A 234 0.64 6.26 9.28
CA ASP A 234 -0.48 6.31 8.36
C ASP A 234 -1.80 5.94 9.02
N ASN A 235 -2.88 6.55 8.52
CA ASN A 235 -4.25 6.37 8.98
C ASN A 235 -4.37 6.50 10.50
N CYS A 236 -3.96 7.65 11.05
CA CYS A 236 -4.03 7.94 12.50
C CYS A 236 -5.47 8.03 13.08
N LYS A 237 -6.47 7.49 12.38
CA LYS A 237 -7.86 7.52 12.80
C LYS A 237 -8.06 6.60 14.01
N GLY A 238 -8.73 7.10 15.04
CA GLY A 238 -9.12 6.29 16.19
C GLY A 238 -7.99 5.95 17.16
N LEU A 239 -6.77 6.47 16.94
CA LEU A 239 -5.67 6.28 17.88
C LEU A 239 -5.96 6.92 19.23
N SER A 240 -5.68 6.16 20.28
CA SER A 240 -5.71 6.58 21.65
C SER A 240 -4.50 7.45 22.01
N LEU A 241 -4.62 8.22 23.09
CA LEU A 241 -3.51 9.04 23.60
C LEU A 241 -2.33 8.16 24.03
N LYS A 242 -2.60 6.98 24.58
CA LYS A 242 -1.57 6.01 24.99
C LYS A 242 -0.81 5.43 23.79
N GLU A 243 -1.49 5.10 22.70
CA GLU A 243 -0.81 4.66 21.46
C GLU A 243 0.08 5.79 20.89
N ILE A 244 -0.38 7.03 20.92
CA ILE A 244 0.42 8.18 20.44
C ILE A 244 1.65 8.39 21.32
N ASN A 245 1.50 8.34 22.65
CA ASN A 245 2.64 8.45 23.57
C ASN A 245 3.63 7.28 23.39
N PHE A 246 3.13 6.07 23.13
CA PHE A 246 3.97 4.93 22.78
C PHE A 246 4.79 5.21 21.51
N ILE A 247 4.14 5.64 20.43
CA ILE A 247 4.83 5.93 19.15
C ILE A 247 5.85 7.05 19.34
N ASP A 248 5.50 8.13 20.05
CA ASP A 248 6.41 9.24 20.35
C ASP A 248 7.64 8.75 21.13
N SER A 249 7.49 7.80 22.05
CA SER A 249 8.61 7.24 22.81
C SER A 249 9.58 6.39 21.97
N LEU A 250 9.16 5.94 20.78
CA LEU A 250 10.04 5.22 19.83
C LEU A 250 10.94 6.18 19.04
N LEU A 251 10.67 7.49 19.07
CA LEU A 251 11.47 8.49 18.38
C LEU A 251 12.77 8.76 19.13
N THR A 252 13.90 8.62 18.43
CA THR A 252 15.21 9.04 18.95
C THR A 252 15.26 10.57 18.97
N PRO A 253 15.59 11.22 20.09
CA PRO A 253 15.55 12.67 20.19
C PRO A 253 16.81 13.30 19.57
N GLN A 254 16.76 13.61 18.28
CA GLN A 254 17.77 14.41 17.57
C GLN A 254 17.13 15.70 17.02
N GLU A 255 17.95 16.73 16.76
CA GLU A 255 17.46 18.00 16.16
C GLU A 255 16.81 17.80 14.78
N TYR A 256 17.24 16.77 14.07
CA TYR A 256 16.78 16.42 12.73
C TYR A 256 15.79 15.24 12.73
N SER A 257 15.45 14.66 13.89
CA SER A 257 14.43 13.62 13.97
C SER A 257 13.07 14.15 13.54
N SER A 258 12.22 13.29 12.97
CA SER A 258 10.91 13.72 12.51
C SER A 258 9.85 12.66 12.72
N ILE A 259 8.63 13.13 13.02
CA ILE A 259 7.44 12.28 13.02
C ILE A 259 6.37 12.90 12.13
N VAL A 260 5.80 12.10 11.24
CA VAL A 260 4.70 12.51 10.36
C VAL A 260 3.44 11.77 10.77
N TYR A 261 2.42 12.52 11.16
CA TYR A 261 1.08 12.00 11.44
C TYR A 261 0.16 12.26 10.25
N ILE A 262 -0.33 11.20 9.61
CA ILE A 262 -1.26 11.30 8.48
C ILE A 262 -2.69 11.21 9.00
N LEU A 263 -3.43 12.30 8.83
CA LEU A 263 -4.76 12.52 9.39
C LEU A 263 -5.82 12.62 8.28
N GLY A 264 -6.95 11.95 8.50
CA GLY A 264 -8.17 12.15 7.72
C GLY A 264 -8.89 13.46 8.04
N GLU A 265 -10.07 13.66 7.44
CA GLU A 265 -10.95 14.81 7.76
C GLU A 265 -11.64 14.72 9.12
N GLU A 266 -11.53 13.57 9.78
CA GLU A 266 -12.25 13.30 11.02
C GLU A 266 -11.67 14.13 12.17
N LYS A 267 -12.58 14.71 12.97
CA LYS A 267 -12.19 15.45 14.17
C LYS A 267 -11.74 14.45 15.24
N MET A 268 -10.48 14.53 15.64
CA MET A 268 -10.02 13.84 16.84
C MET A 268 -10.77 14.39 18.06
N VAL A 269 -11.40 13.50 18.84
CA VAL A 269 -12.16 13.85 20.04
C VAL A 269 -11.26 14.52 21.08
N ILE A 270 -10.02 14.03 21.20
CA ILE A 270 -8.93 14.62 21.97
C ILE A 270 -7.80 14.87 20.99
N ASN A 271 -7.28 16.10 20.95
CA ASN A 271 -6.13 16.44 20.12
C ASN A 271 -4.87 16.44 21.00
N PRO A 272 -4.13 15.31 21.09
CA PRO A 272 -2.87 15.24 21.85
C PRO A 272 -1.86 16.26 21.37
N PHE A 273 -1.98 16.67 20.11
CA PHE A 273 -1.02 17.51 19.43
C PHE A 273 -1.22 19.01 19.63
N LYS A 274 -2.20 19.43 20.47
CA LYS A 274 -2.61 20.84 20.58
C LYS A 274 -1.45 21.79 20.94
N ASN A 275 -0.47 21.32 21.72
CA ASN A 275 0.66 22.12 22.19
C ASN A 275 1.98 21.76 21.50
N ILE A 276 1.96 20.88 20.50
CA ILE A 276 3.16 20.45 19.79
C ILE A 276 3.45 21.42 18.65
N LYS A 277 4.61 22.08 18.71
CA LYS A 277 5.10 22.91 17.59
C LYS A 277 5.30 22.00 16.39
N SER A 278 4.50 22.22 15.35
CA SER A 278 4.40 21.31 14.22
C SER A 278 4.14 22.04 12.92
N LYS A 279 4.55 21.42 11.82
CA LYS A 279 4.24 21.90 10.47
C LYS A 279 3.07 21.11 9.89
N THR A 280 2.00 21.80 9.50
CA THR A 280 0.84 21.15 8.88
C THR A 280 0.87 21.33 7.36
N PHE A 281 0.73 20.24 6.63
CA PHE A 281 0.49 20.19 5.20
C PHE A 281 -0.97 19.81 4.96
N ARG A 282 -1.64 20.52 4.05
CA ARG A 282 -3.05 20.29 3.72
C ARG A 282 -3.19 19.95 2.26
N PHE A 283 -3.75 18.78 1.97
CA PHE A 283 -4.14 18.38 0.62
C PHE A 283 -5.64 18.63 0.48
N ASN A 284 -5.97 19.74 -0.19
CA ASN A 284 -7.35 20.21 -0.36
C ASN A 284 -7.97 19.76 -1.68
N GLU A 285 -7.14 19.62 -2.71
CA GLU A 285 -7.55 19.05 -3.98
C GLU A 285 -7.73 17.55 -3.77
N GLN A 286 -8.99 17.09 -3.81
CA GLN A 286 -9.24 15.71 -4.20
C GLN A 286 -8.47 15.53 -5.49
N PHE A 287 -7.68 14.48 -5.52
CA PHE A 287 -7.08 14.10 -6.77
C PHE A 287 -8.28 13.83 -7.70
N LYS A 288 -8.49 14.68 -8.72
CA LYS A 288 -9.01 14.21 -10.00
C LYS A 288 -7.86 13.50 -10.70
N THR A 289 -7.30 12.50 -10.07
CA THR A 289 -6.95 11.29 -10.80
C THR A 289 -8.31 10.65 -10.94
N PHE A 290 -8.71 10.22 -12.13
CA PHE A 290 -8.35 8.86 -12.52
C PHE A 290 -8.22 7.97 -11.27
N TYR A 291 -9.26 7.96 -10.46
CA TYR A 291 -9.87 6.68 -10.24
C TYR A 291 -10.09 6.08 -11.64
N ASN A 292 -9.09 5.36 -12.14
CA ASN A 292 -9.43 3.96 -12.21
C ASN A 292 -9.69 3.65 -10.75
N GLU A 293 -10.96 3.43 -10.44
CA GLU A 293 -11.30 2.55 -9.33
C GLU A 293 -10.15 1.53 -9.22
N TRP A 294 -9.83 1.07 -8.02
CA TRP A 294 -9.29 -0.29 -8.01
C TRP A 294 -10.46 -1.16 -8.50
N ASN A 295 -10.62 -1.11 -9.82
CA ASN A 295 -11.40 -1.94 -10.66
C ASN A 295 -10.34 -2.98 -10.95
N PRO A 296 -10.32 -4.04 -10.14
CA PRO A 296 -9.36 -5.08 -10.41
C PRO A 296 -9.54 -5.60 -11.83
N ILE A 297 -10.72 -5.36 -12.41
CA ILE A 297 -11.07 -5.45 -13.81
C ILE A 297 -10.23 -4.48 -14.67
N GLU A 298 -9.11 -4.97 -15.18
CA GLU A 298 -8.34 -4.33 -16.25
C GLU A 298 -9.01 -4.59 -17.59
N HIS A 299 -9.22 -3.53 -18.39
CA HIS A 299 -9.85 -3.63 -19.70
C HIS A 299 -8.80 -3.73 -20.81
N TYR A 300 -9.06 -4.64 -21.75
CA TYR A 300 -8.18 -4.90 -22.87
C TYR A 300 -8.96 -4.99 -24.18
N GLU A 301 -8.26 -4.70 -25.27
CA GLU A 301 -8.71 -5.01 -26.63
C GLU A 301 -7.68 -5.92 -27.28
N PHE A 302 -8.11 -7.12 -27.70
CA PHE A 302 -7.33 -7.99 -28.57
C PHE A 302 -7.73 -7.72 -30.02
N ILE A 303 -6.76 -7.43 -30.87
CA ILE A 303 -6.92 -7.18 -32.29
C ILE A 303 -6.23 -8.34 -33.03
N ASP A 304 -7.00 -9.19 -33.71
CA ASP A 304 -6.47 -10.20 -34.62
C ASP A 304 -5.98 -9.48 -35.90
N ILE A 305 -4.66 -9.44 -36.11
CA ILE A 305 -4.05 -8.72 -37.24
C ILE A 305 -4.49 -9.32 -38.58
N ASN A 306 -4.71 -10.63 -38.63
CA ASN A 306 -5.02 -11.35 -39.87
C ASN A 306 -6.50 -11.23 -40.24
N LYS A 307 -7.39 -11.21 -39.25
CA LYS A 307 -8.84 -11.17 -39.48
C LYS A 307 -9.45 -9.77 -39.31
N GLY A 308 -8.69 -8.81 -38.78
CA GLY A 308 -9.19 -7.47 -38.43
C GLY A 308 -10.26 -7.48 -37.33
N VAL A 309 -10.44 -8.62 -36.64
CA VAL A 309 -11.45 -8.79 -35.60
C VAL A 309 -10.92 -8.19 -34.30
N LYS A 310 -11.74 -7.33 -33.69
CA LYS A 310 -11.46 -6.72 -32.38
C LYS A 310 -12.34 -7.37 -31.32
N ARG A 311 -11.74 -7.78 -30.22
CA ARG A 311 -12.41 -8.39 -29.08
C ARG A 311 -12.07 -7.60 -27.84
N LYS A 312 -13.09 -7.06 -27.18
CA LYS A 312 -12.92 -6.35 -25.91
C LYS A 312 -13.11 -7.35 -24.78
N PHE A 313 -12.19 -7.34 -23.83
CA PHE A 313 -12.29 -8.20 -22.67
C PHE A 313 -11.80 -7.50 -21.42
N PHE A 314 -12.04 -8.14 -20.29
CA PHE A 314 -11.51 -7.67 -19.03
C PHE A 314 -10.99 -8.80 -18.15
N LYS A 315 -10.06 -8.45 -17.25
CA LYS A 315 -9.40 -9.36 -16.30
C LYS A 315 -9.53 -8.82 -14.89
N ASP A 316 -10.10 -9.57 -13.96
CA ASP A 316 -10.14 -9.23 -12.53
C ASP A 316 -8.80 -9.60 -11.86
N THR A 317 -8.05 -8.61 -11.37
CA THR A 317 -6.76 -8.75 -10.69
C THR A 317 -6.88 -8.89 -9.17
N SER A 318 -8.09 -8.84 -8.60
CA SER A 318 -8.34 -8.98 -7.15
C SER A 318 -8.61 -10.41 -6.72
N ILE A 319 -8.94 -11.26 -7.68
CA ILE A 319 -9.21 -12.69 -7.47
C ILE A 319 -8.13 -13.44 -8.23
N ASN A 320 -7.52 -14.45 -7.61
CA ASN A 320 -6.50 -15.28 -8.23
C ASN A 320 -7.11 -16.31 -9.21
N THR A 321 -8.17 -15.91 -9.92
CA THR A 321 -8.90 -16.70 -10.91
C THR A 321 -8.61 -16.13 -12.29
N HIS A 322 -8.18 -16.97 -13.22
CA HIS A 322 -7.88 -16.58 -14.61
C HIS A 322 -9.14 -16.30 -15.44
N GLU A 323 -10.17 -15.70 -14.86
CA GLU A 323 -11.45 -15.46 -15.54
C GLU A 323 -11.31 -14.35 -16.59
N ILE A 324 -11.65 -14.68 -17.84
CA ILE A 324 -11.70 -13.74 -18.96
C ILE A 324 -13.16 -13.60 -19.38
N VAL A 325 -13.65 -12.37 -19.43
CA VAL A 325 -14.99 -12.05 -19.93
C VAL A 325 -14.87 -11.22 -21.19
N GLU A 326 -15.34 -11.77 -22.31
CA GLU A 326 -15.47 -11.06 -23.58
C GLU A 326 -16.79 -10.28 -23.61
N LYS A 327 -16.73 -9.01 -24.04
CA LYS A 327 -17.89 -8.14 -24.14
C LYS A 327 -18.12 -7.72 -25.58
N ASN A 328 -19.30 -8.07 -26.10
CA ASN A 328 -19.81 -7.61 -27.39
C ASN A 328 -21.03 -6.70 -27.16
N ASP A 329 -21.42 -5.91 -28.17
CA ASP A 329 -22.52 -4.92 -28.07
C ASP A 329 -23.89 -5.50 -27.64
N LYS A 330 -24.04 -6.84 -27.64
CA LYS A 330 -25.29 -7.55 -27.37
C LYS A 330 -25.21 -8.62 -26.26
N SER A 331 -24.01 -8.97 -25.75
CA SER A 331 -23.83 -10.05 -24.77
C SER A 331 -22.45 -10.03 -24.10
N GLU A 332 -22.37 -10.58 -22.89
CA GLU A 332 -21.12 -10.89 -22.18
C GLU A 332 -20.92 -12.41 -22.13
N TYR A 333 -19.71 -12.88 -22.41
CA TYR A 333 -19.36 -14.30 -22.43
C TYR A 333 -18.13 -14.55 -21.55
N THR A 334 -18.26 -15.45 -20.57
CA THR A 334 -17.18 -15.82 -19.65
C THR A 334 -16.55 -17.14 -20.10
N TYR A 335 -15.23 -17.14 -20.30
CA TYR A 335 -14.48 -18.35 -20.62
C TYR A 335 -14.22 -19.19 -19.37
N LYS A 336 -14.35 -20.51 -19.51
CA LYS A 336 -13.98 -21.46 -18.45
C LYS A 336 -12.46 -21.63 -18.42
N GLU A 337 -11.90 -21.96 -17.26
CA GLU A 337 -10.47 -22.19 -17.06
C GLU A 337 -9.85 -23.16 -18.08
N ASN A 338 -10.55 -24.25 -18.41
CA ASN A 338 -10.11 -25.24 -19.42
C ASN A 338 -10.00 -24.68 -20.84
N ASP A 339 -10.65 -23.56 -21.14
CA ASP A 339 -10.66 -22.92 -22.46
C ASP A 339 -9.63 -21.79 -22.57
N ILE A 340 -8.91 -21.50 -21.49
CA ILE A 340 -7.87 -20.48 -21.41
C ILE A 340 -6.49 -21.14 -21.53
N LYS A 341 -5.55 -20.47 -22.18
CA LYS A 341 -4.16 -20.89 -22.30
C LYS A 341 -3.25 -19.76 -21.84
N GLU A 342 -2.18 -20.12 -21.13
CA GLU A 342 -1.14 -19.19 -20.73
C GLU A 342 -0.01 -19.14 -21.75
N PHE A 343 0.58 -17.96 -21.87
CA PHE A 343 1.64 -17.66 -22.82
C PHE A 343 2.66 -16.72 -22.16
N PRO A 344 3.97 -16.94 -22.37
CA PRO A 344 5.00 -16.07 -21.79
C PRO A 344 5.03 -14.71 -22.48
N LEU A 345 5.12 -13.63 -21.70
CA LEU A 345 5.50 -12.30 -22.15
C LEU A 345 6.99 -12.08 -21.89
N PHE A 346 7.74 -11.75 -22.92
CA PHE A 346 9.14 -11.36 -22.78
C PHE A 346 9.28 -9.84 -22.88
N SER A 347 10.22 -9.30 -22.10
CA SER A 347 10.52 -7.87 -22.10
C SER A 347 11.37 -7.47 -23.31
N ASN A 348 11.11 -6.27 -23.82
CA ASN A 348 11.93 -5.52 -24.79
C ASN A 348 12.13 -6.14 -26.19
N ILE A 349 11.20 -5.82 -27.10
CA ILE A 349 11.53 -5.73 -28.54
C ILE A 349 11.45 -4.29 -29.02
N ALA A 350 12.45 -3.83 -29.79
CA ALA A 350 12.49 -2.46 -30.28
C ALA A 350 11.59 -2.28 -31.51
N ALA A 351 10.79 -1.21 -31.50
CA ALA A 351 10.20 -0.57 -32.66
C ALA A 351 11.07 0.65 -33.01
N GLY A 352 12.34 0.37 -33.34
CA GLY A 352 13.40 1.37 -33.58
C GLY A 352 14.74 0.69 -33.93
N GLU A 353 15.87 1.25 -33.47
CA GLU A 353 17.19 0.61 -33.58
C GLU A 353 17.24 -0.73 -32.80
N PRO A 354 17.99 -1.74 -33.27
CA PRO A 354 18.00 -3.08 -32.65
C PRO A 354 18.51 -3.06 -31.19
N ILE A 355 17.80 -3.72 -30.26
CA ILE A 355 18.20 -3.89 -28.85
C ILE A 355 18.39 -5.39 -28.54
N LEU A 356 19.40 -5.71 -27.70
CA LEU A 356 19.65 -7.05 -27.14
C LEU A 356 18.38 -7.67 -26.52
N MET A 357 18.08 -8.91 -26.90
CA MET A 357 16.90 -9.64 -26.40
C MET A 357 17.19 -10.20 -24.99
N ASN A 358 16.33 -9.92 -24.00
CA ASN A 358 16.36 -10.59 -22.69
C ASN A 358 15.43 -11.82 -22.76
N GLU A 359 15.94 -13.00 -22.39
CA GLU A 359 15.16 -14.25 -22.37
C GLU A 359 14.29 -14.40 -21.10
N GLU A 360 14.39 -13.47 -20.15
CA GLU A 360 13.58 -13.51 -18.93
C GLU A 360 12.10 -13.20 -19.21
N VAL A 361 11.22 -14.08 -18.70
CA VAL A 361 9.76 -13.91 -18.75
C VAL A 361 9.37 -12.78 -17.80
N GLU A 362 8.75 -11.72 -18.34
CA GLU A 362 8.23 -10.57 -17.60
C GLU A 362 6.94 -10.93 -16.85
N GLU A 363 6.00 -11.58 -17.53
CA GLU A 363 4.73 -12.04 -16.98
C GLU A 363 4.11 -13.16 -17.84
N MET A 364 3.04 -13.79 -17.35
CA MET A 364 2.22 -14.74 -18.14
C MET A 364 0.93 -14.07 -18.61
N ILE A 365 0.65 -14.18 -19.90
CA ILE A 365 -0.57 -13.70 -20.55
C ILE A 365 -1.55 -14.85 -20.71
N TYR A 366 -2.79 -14.63 -20.30
CA TYR A 366 -3.87 -15.61 -20.37
C TYR A 366 -4.86 -15.18 -21.45
N LEU A 367 -5.15 -16.06 -22.40
CA LEU A 367 -6.14 -15.81 -23.46
C LEU A 367 -6.95 -17.07 -23.79
N PRO A 368 -8.19 -16.90 -24.28
CA PRO A 368 -8.97 -18.01 -24.80
C PRO A 368 -8.26 -18.73 -25.96
N LYS A 369 -8.22 -20.07 -25.90
CA LYS A 369 -7.61 -20.93 -26.93
C LYS A 369 -8.16 -20.64 -28.32
N GLU A 370 -9.44 -20.29 -28.42
CA GLU A 370 -10.09 -19.99 -29.69
C GLU A 370 -9.59 -18.71 -30.38
N TRP A 371 -9.02 -17.75 -29.65
CA TRP A 371 -8.49 -16.52 -30.24
C TRP A 371 -7.18 -16.77 -31.00
N ILE A 372 -6.45 -17.81 -30.60
CA ILE A 372 -5.10 -18.14 -31.10
C ILE A 372 -5.09 -19.52 -31.80
N LYS A 373 -6.26 -20.16 -31.98
CA LYS A 373 -6.49 -21.57 -32.36
C LYS A 373 -5.65 -22.15 -33.52
N ASN A 374 -5.17 -21.30 -34.43
CA ASN A 374 -4.40 -21.70 -35.61
C ASN A 374 -2.88 -21.48 -35.47
N SER A 375 -2.37 -21.27 -34.25
CA SER A 375 -0.95 -20.97 -34.00
C SER A 375 -0.34 -22.05 -33.10
N ASN A 376 0.79 -22.61 -33.51
CA ASN A 376 1.41 -23.76 -32.85
C ASN A 376 2.02 -23.35 -31.51
N GLU A 377 2.95 -22.41 -31.54
CA GLU A 377 3.67 -21.85 -30.40
C GLU A 377 3.52 -20.33 -30.45
N VAL A 378 2.98 -19.73 -29.38
CA VAL A 378 2.79 -18.29 -29.30
C VAL A 378 3.49 -17.77 -28.06
N PHE A 379 4.16 -16.63 -28.23
CA PHE A 379 4.70 -15.84 -27.15
C PHE A 379 4.35 -14.38 -27.37
N PHE A 380 4.47 -13.58 -26.31
CA PHE A 380 4.13 -12.18 -26.34
C PHE A 380 5.38 -11.33 -26.18
N LEU A 381 5.35 -10.16 -26.80
CA LEU A 381 6.42 -9.16 -26.71
C LEU A 381 5.84 -7.80 -26.40
N ARG A 382 6.45 -7.08 -25.46
CA ARG A 382 6.12 -5.69 -25.18
C ARG A 382 6.86 -4.75 -26.13
N VAL A 383 6.11 -3.88 -26.82
CA VAL A 383 6.64 -2.98 -27.84
C VAL A 383 7.34 -1.78 -27.21
N LYS A 384 8.59 -1.54 -27.62
CA LYS A 384 9.37 -0.37 -27.20
C LYS A 384 9.73 0.55 -28.37
N GLY A 385 9.18 1.76 -28.42
CA GLY A 385 9.41 2.70 -29.52
C GLY A 385 8.18 2.90 -30.42
N ASP A 386 8.32 3.76 -31.43
CA ASP A 386 7.22 4.24 -32.28
C ASP A 386 7.37 3.86 -33.76
N SER A 387 8.32 3.01 -34.16
CA SER A 387 8.52 2.68 -35.59
C SER A 387 7.36 1.95 -36.26
N MET A 388 6.33 1.54 -35.51
CA MET A 388 5.20 0.75 -36.02
C MET A 388 3.83 1.45 -35.87
N GLU A 389 3.83 2.76 -35.61
CA GLU A 389 2.61 3.55 -35.34
C GLU A 389 1.59 3.49 -36.48
N ASN A 390 2.01 3.57 -37.74
CA ASN A 390 1.13 3.50 -38.91
C ASN A 390 0.51 2.11 -39.11
N ALA A 391 1.07 1.07 -38.48
CA ALA A 391 0.47 -0.25 -38.39
C ALA A 391 -0.45 -0.42 -37.16
N ASN A 392 -0.78 0.68 -36.48
CA ASN A 392 -1.59 0.69 -35.26
C ASN A 392 -0.94 -0.10 -34.11
N ILE A 393 0.41 -0.15 -34.08
CA ILE A 393 1.21 -0.75 -33.01
C ILE A 393 2.00 0.39 -32.34
N PHE A 394 1.63 0.71 -31.11
CA PHE A 394 2.22 1.82 -30.36
C PHE A 394 3.16 1.32 -29.27
N HIS A 395 3.99 2.24 -28.77
CA HIS A 395 4.81 1.98 -27.60
C HIS A 395 3.96 1.50 -26.41
N GLY A 396 4.35 0.38 -25.80
CA GLY A 396 3.68 -0.23 -24.65
C GLY A 396 2.64 -1.30 -25.01
N ASP A 397 2.23 -1.41 -26.28
CA ASP A 397 1.36 -2.50 -26.74
C ASP A 397 2.04 -3.86 -26.55
N ILE A 398 1.22 -4.91 -26.41
CA ILE A 398 1.71 -6.28 -26.35
C ILE A 398 1.35 -6.97 -27.68
N VAL A 399 2.35 -7.53 -28.36
CA VAL A 399 2.16 -8.21 -29.65
C VAL A 399 2.27 -9.72 -29.46
N ALA A 400 1.25 -10.44 -29.93
CA ALA A 400 1.24 -11.90 -29.99
C ALA A 400 2.04 -12.36 -31.20
N ILE A 401 3.10 -13.13 -30.98
CA ILE A 401 3.99 -13.67 -32.00
C ILE A 401 3.74 -15.17 -32.15
N ASN A 402 3.32 -15.59 -33.33
CA ASN A 402 3.33 -17.00 -33.73
C ASN A 402 4.76 -17.38 -34.09
N LYS A 403 5.38 -18.24 -33.29
CA LYS A 403 6.75 -18.69 -33.47
C LYS A 403 6.86 -19.56 -34.72
N ARG A 404 7.57 -19.04 -35.72
CA ARG A 404 7.91 -19.73 -36.97
C ARG A 404 9.10 -19.04 -37.61
N SER A 405 9.93 -19.82 -38.31
CA SER A 405 11.15 -19.35 -38.96
C SER A 405 10.94 -18.76 -40.36
N MET A 406 9.69 -18.73 -40.84
CA MET A 406 9.34 -18.22 -42.17
C MET A 406 8.17 -17.23 -42.06
N ALA A 407 8.20 -16.20 -42.90
CA ALA A 407 7.16 -15.18 -42.99
C ALA A 407 6.90 -14.81 -44.45
N ASP A 408 5.64 -14.50 -44.75
CA ASP A 408 5.19 -14.12 -46.08
C ASP A 408 5.39 -12.63 -46.36
N HIS A 409 5.25 -12.26 -47.63
CA HIS A 409 5.31 -10.87 -48.04
C HIS A 409 4.25 -10.01 -47.32
N ASN A 410 4.65 -8.83 -46.84
CA ASN A 410 3.86 -7.87 -46.06
C ASN A 410 3.49 -8.30 -44.63
N GLU A 411 3.98 -9.43 -44.13
CA GLU A 411 3.75 -9.78 -42.74
C GLU A 411 4.58 -8.91 -41.78
N ILE A 412 4.07 -8.71 -40.57
CA ILE A 412 4.81 -8.04 -39.49
C ILE A 412 5.59 -9.12 -38.75
N VAL A 413 6.90 -9.01 -38.73
CA VAL A 413 7.81 -10.04 -38.20
C VAL A 413 8.54 -9.51 -36.96
N ALA A 414 8.66 -10.38 -35.96
CA ALA A 414 9.67 -10.25 -34.91
C ALA A 414 10.93 -10.95 -35.42
N ILE A 415 12.00 -10.19 -35.59
CA ILE A 415 13.25 -10.67 -36.20
C ILE A 415 14.44 -10.23 -35.36
N ASP A 416 15.31 -11.19 -35.10
CA ASP A 416 16.63 -10.95 -34.53
C ASP A 416 17.61 -10.62 -35.66
N ILE A 417 18.35 -9.53 -35.49
CA ILE A 417 19.39 -9.05 -36.39
C ILE A 417 20.64 -8.85 -35.53
N GLU A 418 21.65 -9.69 -35.75
CA GLU A 418 22.95 -9.58 -35.05
C GLU A 418 22.82 -9.55 -33.51
N GLY A 419 21.90 -10.34 -32.94
CA GLY A 419 21.66 -10.46 -31.50
C GLY A 419 20.70 -9.41 -30.93
N SER A 420 20.04 -8.64 -31.79
CA SER A 420 19.09 -7.60 -31.41
C SER A 420 17.75 -7.74 -32.12
N ALA A 421 16.67 -7.78 -31.33
CA ALA A 421 15.33 -8.09 -31.83
C ALA A 421 14.52 -6.82 -32.15
N THR A 422 13.86 -6.80 -33.32
CA THR A 422 12.97 -5.72 -33.76
C THR A 422 11.66 -6.24 -34.32
N LEU A 423 10.61 -5.39 -34.27
CA LEU A 423 9.35 -5.61 -34.97
C LEU A 423 9.27 -4.72 -36.22
N LYS A 424 9.07 -5.30 -37.41
CA LYS A 424 8.99 -4.56 -38.70
C LYS A 424 8.12 -5.31 -39.72
N ARG A 425 7.70 -4.63 -40.80
CA ARG A 425 7.01 -5.29 -41.92
C ARG A 425 8.01 -5.87 -42.93
N LEU A 426 7.88 -7.13 -43.28
CA LEU A 426 8.73 -7.79 -44.25
C LEU A 426 8.28 -7.51 -45.71
N LYS A 427 9.18 -7.02 -46.54
CA LYS A 427 9.00 -6.86 -48.00
C LYS A 427 9.93 -7.83 -48.74
N LEU A 428 9.38 -8.56 -49.71
CA LEU A 428 10.05 -9.62 -50.47
C LEU A 428 10.01 -9.37 -51.99
N ASN A 429 9.47 -8.23 -52.44
CA ASN A 429 9.22 -7.96 -53.87
C ASN A 429 10.44 -7.38 -54.61
N GLY A 430 11.60 -7.29 -53.94
CA GLY A 430 12.86 -6.80 -54.52
C GLY A 430 13.91 -7.90 -54.56
N GLU A 431 15.11 -7.56 -55.05
CA GLU A 431 16.24 -8.51 -55.11
C GLU A 431 16.71 -8.98 -53.72
N VAL A 432 16.47 -8.17 -52.69
CA VAL A 432 16.86 -8.42 -51.31
C VAL A 432 15.65 -8.23 -50.39
N PRO A 433 15.42 -9.10 -49.39
CA PRO A 433 14.44 -8.86 -48.34
C PRO A 433 14.70 -7.56 -47.55
N VAL A 434 13.64 -6.79 -47.33
CA VAL A 434 13.71 -5.50 -46.62
C VAL A 434 12.70 -5.48 -45.47
N LEU A 435 13.13 -4.98 -44.32
CA LEU A 435 12.25 -4.67 -43.20
C LEU A 435 11.85 -3.20 -43.26
N MET A 436 10.56 -2.95 -43.41
CA MET A 436 9.99 -1.62 -43.46
C MET A 436 9.47 -1.23 -42.07
N PRO A 437 9.84 -0.04 -41.56
CA PRO A 437 9.08 0.57 -40.49
C PRO A 437 7.71 1.00 -41.00
N GLU A 438 6.79 1.13 -40.07
CA GLU A 438 5.47 1.71 -40.26
C GLU A 438 5.43 3.06 -39.53
N ASN A 439 6.44 3.89 -39.80
CA ASN A 439 6.58 5.26 -39.32
C ASN A 439 7.63 5.97 -40.20
N ASP A 440 7.26 7.10 -40.78
CA ASP A 440 8.07 7.85 -41.76
C ASP A 440 9.36 8.44 -41.16
N LYS A 441 9.51 8.44 -39.83
CA LYS A 441 10.74 8.89 -39.15
C LYS A 441 11.89 7.89 -39.25
N TYR A 442 11.64 6.66 -39.72
CA TYR A 442 12.60 5.56 -39.68
C TYR A 442 12.91 5.06 -41.09
N ASP A 443 14.16 4.68 -41.32
CA ASP A 443 14.61 4.16 -42.60
C ASP A 443 14.36 2.63 -42.75
N PRO A 444 14.16 2.14 -43.98
CA PRO A 444 14.13 0.71 -44.27
C PRO A 444 15.43 -0.01 -43.90
N ILE A 445 15.34 -1.26 -43.42
CA ILE A 445 16.50 -2.09 -43.09
C ILE A 445 16.63 -3.20 -44.13
N TYR A 446 17.70 -3.15 -44.92
CA TYR A 446 18.05 -4.19 -45.90
C TYR A 446 18.74 -5.36 -45.21
N LEU A 447 18.33 -6.59 -45.53
CA LEU A 447 18.84 -7.81 -44.89
C LEU A 447 20.06 -8.43 -45.60
N ALA A 448 20.51 -7.86 -46.73
CA ALA A 448 21.70 -8.36 -47.43
C ALA A 448 22.94 -8.29 -46.53
N GLY A 449 23.62 -9.44 -46.39
CA GLY A 449 24.87 -9.54 -45.64
C GLY A 449 24.74 -9.51 -44.11
N LYS A 450 23.53 -9.57 -43.56
CA LYS A 450 23.29 -9.59 -42.11
C LYS A 450 22.92 -10.99 -41.63
N GLU A 451 23.40 -11.35 -40.44
CA GLU A 451 22.92 -12.54 -39.74
C GLU A 451 21.54 -12.24 -39.15
N THR A 452 20.52 -12.98 -39.58
CA THR A 452 19.15 -12.74 -39.15
C THR A 452 18.40 -14.02 -38.85
N ASN A 453 17.51 -13.96 -37.86
CA ASN A 453 16.64 -15.06 -37.49
C ASN A 453 15.22 -14.56 -37.25
N ILE A 454 14.25 -15.06 -38.02
CA ILE A 454 12.84 -14.76 -37.78
C ILE A 454 12.40 -15.52 -36.53
N LEU A 455 12.07 -14.76 -35.48
CA LEU A 455 11.57 -15.29 -34.22
C LEU A 455 10.10 -15.70 -34.35
N GLY A 456 9.35 -14.98 -35.17
CA GLY A 456 7.98 -15.31 -35.54
C GLY A 456 7.24 -14.16 -36.20
N VAL A 457 5.94 -14.38 -36.42
CA VAL A 457 5.06 -13.44 -37.09
C VAL A 457 3.99 -12.92 -36.14
N ALA A 458 3.77 -11.61 -36.17
CA ALA A 458 2.73 -10.96 -35.38
C ALA A 458 1.35 -11.39 -35.88
N ILE A 459 0.56 -12.00 -35.00
CA ILE A 459 -0.79 -12.48 -35.28
C ILE A 459 -1.88 -11.68 -34.55
N GLY A 460 -1.49 -10.93 -33.51
CA GLY A 460 -2.43 -10.16 -32.73
C GLY A 460 -1.78 -9.07 -31.88
N ILE A 461 -2.58 -8.11 -31.44
CA ILE A 461 -2.16 -7.00 -30.58
C ILE A 461 -3.11 -6.96 -29.39
N ILE A 462 -2.57 -6.95 -28.18
CA ILE A 462 -3.31 -6.62 -26.96
C ILE A 462 -3.00 -5.18 -26.60
N LYS A 463 -4.06 -4.38 -26.51
CA LYS A 463 -4.01 -2.99 -26.05
C LYS A 463 -4.70 -2.90 -24.70
N LYS A 464 -4.08 -2.22 -23.74
CA LYS A 464 -4.70 -1.90 -22.44
C LYS A 464 -5.52 -0.62 -22.60
N ASN A 465 -6.82 -0.69 -22.32
CA ASN A 465 -7.69 0.49 -22.32
C ASN A 465 -7.60 1.13 -20.94
N GLY A 466 -7.10 2.38 -20.92
CA GLY A 466 -6.79 3.15 -19.71
C GLY A 466 -8.00 3.59 -18.91
#